data_AF-A0A2E6RK62-F1
#
_entry.id   AF-A0A2E6RK62-F1
#
_cell.length_a   1.000
_cell.length_b   1.000
_cell.length_c   1.000
_cell.angle_alpha   90.00
_cell.angle_beta   90.00
_cell.angle_gamma   90.00
#
_symmetry.space_group_name_H-M   'P 1'
#
loop_
_entity.id
_entity.type
_entity.pdbx_description
1 polymer ?
#
loop_
_entity_poly.entity_id
_entity_poly.type
_entity_poly.pdbx_seq_one_letter_code
_entity_poly.pdbx_strand_id
1 'polypeptide(L)'
;MNPYDKLLQRKRKWTPVKPTKGKLLEGSEEAIFRALAIRHMELPVGSFITETLSKEVPEIARTLLVSNVKDEENHDLALGYIADALGVNEKAEREAKLLRDAWIAHPDHTVLKALVAERAIFFVILPFNRFCGDAALRTVSADISRDEQIHVACNSLVCADMGLRPSTSLDKLRKATINWIFEPLNDISPNKYLSRKFWTNSSDRLMYEGKAPELADTKRARMPAFFEHANTNLPKYA
;
A
#
# COMPACT_ATOMS: atom_id res chain seq x y z
N MET A 1 -13.92 7.25 24.49
CA MET A 1 -13.08 7.36 23.28
C MET A 1 -13.64 6.45 22.22
N ASN A 2 -14.15 7.02 21.13
CA ASN A 2 -14.76 6.25 20.05
C ASN A 2 -13.67 5.49 19.25
N PRO A 3 -14.01 4.53 18.37
CA PRO A 3 -13.03 3.77 17.60
C PRO A 3 -12.11 4.65 16.72
N TYR A 4 -12.64 5.73 16.14
CA TYR A 4 -11.88 6.67 15.30
C TYR A 4 -10.85 7.46 16.11
N ASP A 5 -11.22 7.95 17.30
CA ASP A 5 -10.28 8.63 18.21
C ASP A 5 -9.11 7.70 18.60
N LYS A 6 -9.41 6.42 18.89
CA LYS A 6 -8.38 5.42 19.23
C LYS A 6 -7.40 5.21 18.08
N LEU A 7 -7.91 5.18 16.84
CA LEU A 7 -7.09 5.06 15.64
C LEU A 7 -6.24 6.31 15.42
N LEU A 8 -6.83 7.51 15.57
CA LEU A 8 -6.13 8.78 15.45
C LEU A 8 -4.94 8.87 16.42
N GLN A 9 -5.13 8.46 17.68
CA GLN A 9 -4.06 8.46 18.69
C GLN A 9 -2.92 7.48 18.42
N ARG A 10 -3.11 6.49 17.54
CA ARG A 10 -2.07 5.53 17.16
C ARG A 10 -1.17 6.05 16.04
N LYS A 11 -1.57 7.13 15.35
CA LYS A 11 -0.78 7.71 14.26
C LYS A 11 0.56 8.21 14.79
N ARG A 12 1.61 8.04 14.00
CA ARG A 12 2.95 8.49 14.32
C ARG A 12 3.47 9.36 13.19
N LYS A 13 4.04 10.51 13.54
CA LYS A 13 4.66 11.38 12.56
C LYS A 13 5.99 10.78 12.12
N TRP A 14 6.22 10.76 10.81
CA TRP A 14 7.51 10.44 10.22
C TRP A 14 7.73 11.35 9.00
N THR A 15 8.99 11.56 8.62
CA THR A 15 9.36 12.41 7.48
C THR A 15 10.16 11.60 6.47
N PRO A 16 9.71 11.55 5.19
CA PRO A 16 10.43 10.90 4.11
C PRO A 16 11.80 11.55 3.91
N VAL A 17 12.80 10.71 3.66
CA VAL A 17 14.17 11.14 3.36
C VAL A 17 14.60 10.48 2.06
N LYS A 18 15.29 11.24 1.20
CA LYS A 18 15.83 10.71 -0.06
C LYS A 18 16.90 9.65 0.23
N PRO A 19 16.70 8.39 -0.19
CA PRO A 19 17.66 7.34 0.07
C PRO A 19 18.68 7.19 -1.06
N THR A 20 19.63 6.29 -0.85
CA THR A 20 20.52 5.78 -1.89
C THR A 20 20.08 4.39 -2.33
N LYS A 21 20.25 4.09 -3.62
CA LYS A 21 19.97 2.78 -4.21
C LYS A 21 20.74 1.66 -3.52
N GLY A 22 20.03 0.58 -3.16
CA GLY A 22 20.62 -0.68 -2.74
C GLY A 22 20.33 -1.83 -3.71
N LYS A 23 20.54 -3.06 -3.23
CA LYS A 23 20.33 -4.29 -4.01
C LYS A 23 18.94 -4.88 -3.73
N LEU A 24 18.20 -5.16 -4.79
CA LEU A 24 16.94 -5.92 -4.75
C LEU A 24 17.22 -7.42 -4.64
N LEU A 25 16.23 -8.19 -4.18
CA LEU A 25 16.31 -9.64 -4.22
C LEU A 25 16.32 -10.13 -5.67
N GLU A 26 17.28 -10.98 -6.02
CA GLU A 26 17.41 -11.54 -7.36
C GLU A 26 16.16 -12.32 -7.77
N GLY A 27 15.65 -12.02 -8.96
CA GLY A 27 14.41 -12.60 -9.51
C GLY A 27 13.14 -11.86 -9.09
N SER A 28 13.24 -10.77 -8.33
CA SER A 28 12.08 -9.94 -7.92
C SER A 28 12.00 -8.60 -8.66
N GLU A 29 13.02 -8.23 -9.42
CA GLU A 29 13.27 -6.86 -9.89
C GLU A 29 12.09 -6.31 -10.70
N GLU A 30 11.60 -7.06 -11.69
CA GLU A 30 10.48 -6.60 -12.51
C GLU A 30 9.20 -6.42 -11.70
N ALA A 31 8.89 -7.38 -10.81
CA ALA A 31 7.74 -7.27 -9.92
C ALA A 31 7.89 -6.09 -8.93
N ILE A 32 9.11 -5.77 -8.46
CA ILE A 32 9.38 -4.58 -7.66
C ILE A 32 9.12 -3.30 -8.47
N PHE A 33 9.57 -3.22 -9.73
CA PHE A 33 9.29 -2.05 -10.56
C PHE A 33 7.80 -1.89 -10.86
N ARG A 34 7.06 -2.99 -11.08
CA ARG A 34 5.59 -2.94 -11.23
C ARG A 34 4.90 -2.52 -9.94
N ALA A 35 5.30 -3.07 -8.80
CA ALA A 35 4.79 -2.70 -7.49
C ALA A 35 5.07 -1.22 -7.16
N LEU A 36 6.27 -0.72 -7.48
CA LEU A 36 6.63 0.68 -7.29
C LEU A 36 5.88 1.62 -8.25
N ALA A 37 5.56 1.16 -9.46
CA ALA A 37 4.72 1.92 -10.40
C ALA A 37 3.29 2.13 -9.88
N ILE A 38 2.78 1.25 -9.01
CA ILE A 38 1.49 1.46 -8.34
C ILE A 38 1.47 2.67 -7.40
N ARG A 39 2.62 3.29 -7.07
CA ARG A 39 2.64 4.58 -6.34
C ARG A 39 1.79 5.67 -7.00
N HIS A 40 1.54 5.59 -8.31
CA HIS A 40 0.60 6.47 -9.02
C HIS A 40 -0.84 6.40 -8.48
N MET A 41 -1.15 5.44 -7.61
CA MET A 41 -2.42 5.30 -6.89
C MET A 41 -2.49 6.08 -5.57
N GLU A 42 -1.38 6.50 -4.97
CA GLU A 42 -1.36 7.17 -3.64
C GLU A 42 -2.25 8.43 -3.63
N LEU A 43 -1.99 9.38 -4.54
CA LEU A 43 -2.79 10.61 -4.65
C LEU A 43 -4.26 10.34 -5.05
N PRO A 44 -4.57 9.43 -5.99
CA PRO A 44 -5.94 8.98 -6.23
C PRO A 44 -6.64 8.40 -5.01
N VAL A 45 -5.97 7.59 -4.19
CA VAL A 45 -6.55 7.06 -2.93
C VAL A 45 -6.87 8.21 -1.97
N GLY A 46 -5.95 9.16 -1.79
CA GLY A 46 -6.23 10.38 -1.03
C GLY A 46 -7.44 11.15 -1.59
N SER A 47 -7.52 11.29 -2.92
CA SER A 47 -8.63 11.95 -3.60
C SER A 47 -9.97 11.21 -3.41
N PHE A 48 -9.96 9.88 -3.35
CA PHE A 48 -11.15 9.08 -3.04
C PHE A 48 -11.67 9.39 -1.63
N ILE A 49 -10.77 9.57 -0.67
CA ILE A 49 -11.12 9.98 0.69
C ILE A 49 -11.63 11.43 0.72
N THR A 50 -11.00 12.36 -0.02
CA THR A 50 -11.49 13.75 -0.15
C THR A 50 -12.88 13.81 -0.76
N GLU A 51 -13.14 13.05 -1.84
CA GLU A 51 -14.47 12.99 -2.44
C GLU A 51 -15.49 12.38 -1.46
N THR A 52 -15.11 11.34 -0.72
CA THR A 52 -15.91 10.76 0.36
C THR A 52 -16.28 11.82 1.41
N LEU A 53 -15.33 12.65 1.84
CA LEU A 53 -15.56 13.73 2.80
C LEU A 53 -16.55 14.79 2.30
N SER A 54 -16.68 14.96 0.98
CA SER A 54 -17.69 15.87 0.39
C SER A 54 -19.13 15.32 0.45
N LYS A 55 -19.29 14.03 0.76
CA LYS A 55 -20.58 13.33 0.90
C LYS A 55 -20.98 13.17 2.37
N GLU A 56 -22.12 12.53 2.61
CA GLU A 56 -22.53 12.10 3.95
C GLU A 56 -21.61 10.98 4.44
N VAL A 57 -20.85 11.26 5.49
CA VAL A 57 -19.98 10.33 6.21
C VAL A 57 -20.20 10.49 7.70
N PRO A 58 -19.91 9.48 8.53
CA PRO A 58 -19.97 9.63 9.98
C PRO A 58 -19.10 10.81 10.44
N GLU A 59 -19.72 11.79 11.09
CA GLU A 59 -19.05 13.02 11.52
C GLU A 59 -17.81 12.73 12.37
N ILE A 60 -17.91 11.73 13.25
CA ILE A 60 -16.83 11.23 14.11
C ILE A 60 -15.63 10.66 13.35
N ALA A 61 -15.77 10.31 12.07
CA ALA A 61 -14.69 9.78 11.23
C ALA A 61 -13.91 10.89 10.51
N ARG A 62 -14.49 12.09 10.35
CA ARG A 62 -13.95 13.15 9.47
C ARG A 62 -12.52 13.54 9.80
N THR A 63 -12.22 13.79 11.08
CA THR A 63 -10.88 14.18 11.52
C THR A 63 -9.84 13.13 11.15
N LEU A 64 -10.16 11.84 11.31
CA LEU A 64 -9.25 10.75 10.96
C LEU A 64 -9.08 10.62 9.45
N LEU A 65 -10.18 10.71 8.68
CA LEU A 65 -10.13 10.67 7.21
C LEU A 65 -9.27 11.81 6.63
N VAL A 66 -9.44 13.04 7.11
CA VAL A 66 -8.58 14.18 6.72
C VAL A 66 -7.12 13.91 7.07
N SER A 67 -6.86 13.32 8.23
CA SER A 67 -5.51 12.94 8.61
C SER A 67 -4.94 11.82 7.73
N ASN A 68 -5.75 10.92 7.18
CA ASN A 68 -5.29 9.86 6.29
C ASN A 68 -4.93 10.42 4.91
N VAL A 69 -5.70 11.39 4.39
CA VAL A 69 -5.33 12.11 3.14
C VAL A 69 -3.92 12.69 3.22
N LYS A 70 -3.55 13.24 4.40
CA LYS A 70 -2.22 13.79 4.59
C LYS A 70 -1.11 12.73 4.60
N ASP A 71 -1.42 11.52 5.05
CA ASP A 71 -0.46 10.41 4.96
C ASP A 71 -0.23 10.02 3.49
N GLU A 72 -1.27 10.01 2.64
CA GLU A 72 -1.10 9.67 1.22
C GLU A 72 -0.17 10.62 0.47
N GLU A 73 -0.22 11.92 0.78
CA GLU A 73 0.75 12.89 0.25
C GLU A 73 2.19 12.55 0.69
N ASN A 74 2.34 12.04 1.91
CA ASN A 74 3.62 11.63 2.48
C ASN A 74 4.11 10.30 1.87
N HIS A 75 3.19 9.37 1.59
CA HIS A 75 3.44 8.12 0.90
C HIS A 75 3.91 8.36 -0.53
N ASP A 76 3.20 9.19 -1.30
CA ASP A 76 3.56 9.58 -2.66
C ASP A 76 4.97 10.17 -2.71
N LEU A 77 5.28 11.10 -1.80
CA LEU A 77 6.62 11.69 -1.70
C LEU A 77 7.69 10.63 -1.40
N ALA A 78 7.44 9.75 -0.44
CA ALA A 78 8.40 8.73 -0.03
C ALA A 78 8.66 7.70 -1.14
N LEU A 79 7.60 7.21 -1.80
CA LEU A 79 7.72 6.30 -2.93
C LEU A 79 8.30 6.98 -4.17
N GLY A 80 8.05 8.28 -4.35
CA GLY A 80 8.73 9.11 -5.34
C GLY A 80 10.24 9.15 -5.14
N TYR A 81 10.70 9.33 -3.90
CA TYR A 81 12.14 9.25 -3.58
C TYR A 81 12.74 7.87 -3.84
N ILE A 82 11.98 6.79 -3.60
CA ILE A 82 12.42 5.44 -3.96
C ILE A 82 12.54 5.28 -5.48
N ALA A 83 11.55 5.77 -6.24
CA ALA A 83 11.58 5.72 -7.71
C ALA A 83 12.75 6.53 -8.29
N ASP A 84 13.04 7.70 -7.72
CA ASP A 84 14.22 8.49 -8.09
C ASP A 84 15.53 7.72 -7.83
N ALA A 85 15.64 7.04 -6.69
CA ALA A 85 16.85 6.32 -6.30
C ALA A 85 17.05 5.01 -7.08
N LEU A 86 16.02 4.17 -7.20
CA LEU A 86 16.09 2.87 -7.87
C LEU A 86 16.09 2.99 -9.40
N GLY A 87 15.45 4.03 -9.92
CA GLY A 87 14.99 4.15 -11.30
C GLY A 87 13.57 3.62 -11.48
N VAL A 88 13.05 3.74 -12.70
CA VAL A 88 11.71 3.26 -13.09
C VAL A 88 11.77 2.37 -14.32
N ASN A 89 10.74 1.55 -14.51
CA ASN A 89 10.51 0.85 -15.76
C ASN A 89 9.41 1.58 -16.54
N GLU A 90 9.75 2.20 -17.68
CA GLU A 90 8.80 3.03 -18.44
C GLU A 90 7.53 2.30 -18.88
N LYS A 91 7.66 1.01 -19.23
CA LYS A 91 6.49 0.20 -19.59
C LYS A 91 5.58 0.02 -18.36
N ALA A 92 6.15 -0.33 -17.22
CA ALA A 92 5.41 -0.47 -15.97
C ALA A 92 4.74 0.85 -15.54
N GLU A 93 5.42 1.99 -15.70
CA GLU A 93 4.87 3.32 -15.41
C GLU A 93 3.64 3.64 -16.27
N ARG A 94 3.68 3.32 -17.58
CA ARG A 94 2.55 3.52 -18.48
C ARG A 94 1.38 2.62 -18.11
N GLU A 95 1.64 1.34 -17.88
CA GLU A 95 0.60 0.36 -17.54
C GLU A 95 -0.04 0.64 -16.17
N ALA A 96 0.75 1.05 -15.18
CA ALA A 96 0.23 1.46 -13.87
C ALA A 96 -0.69 2.68 -13.96
N LYS A 97 -0.40 3.65 -14.84
CA LYS A 97 -1.30 4.80 -15.08
C LYS A 97 -2.63 4.36 -15.71
N LEU A 98 -2.63 3.37 -16.60
CA LEU A 98 -3.87 2.81 -17.14
C LEU A 98 -4.70 2.10 -16.05
N LEU A 99 -4.03 1.32 -15.18
CA LEU A 99 -4.70 0.73 -14.01
C LEU A 99 -5.28 1.81 -13.10
N ARG A 100 -4.51 2.86 -12.81
CA ARG A 100 -4.96 4.01 -12.03
C ARG A 100 -6.20 4.65 -12.62
N ASP A 101 -6.22 4.90 -13.92
CA ASP A 101 -7.37 5.51 -14.58
C ASP A 101 -8.61 4.60 -14.49
N ALA A 102 -8.43 3.28 -14.57
CA ALA A 102 -9.50 2.31 -14.34
C ALA A 102 -10.05 2.36 -12.90
N TRP A 103 -9.19 2.53 -11.89
CA TRP A 103 -9.62 2.71 -10.49
C TRP A 103 -10.37 4.03 -10.29
N ILE A 104 -9.87 5.13 -10.87
CA ILE A 104 -10.53 6.44 -10.81
C ILE A 104 -11.93 6.34 -11.42
N ALA A 105 -12.04 5.77 -12.62
CA ALA A 105 -13.30 5.65 -13.35
C ALA A 105 -14.27 4.61 -12.76
N HIS A 106 -13.82 3.72 -11.87
CA HIS A 106 -14.68 2.68 -11.32
C HIS A 106 -15.85 3.28 -10.52
N PRO A 107 -17.10 2.78 -10.72
CA PRO A 107 -18.32 3.41 -10.18
C PRO A 107 -18.57 3.16 -8.69
N ASP A 108 -17.88 2.20 -8.08
CA ASP A 108 -18.01 1.94 -6.64
C ASP A 108 -17.68 3.19 -5.82
N HIS A 109 -18.32 3.27 -4.64
CA HIS A 109 -18.11 4.36 -3.71
C HIS A 109 -16.62 4.58 -3.43
N THR A 110 -16.18 5.83 -3.40
CA THR A 110 -14.77 6.18 -3.30
C THR A 110 -14.07 5.64 -2.05
N VAL A 111 -14.68 5.74 -0.86
CA VAL A 111 -14.13 5.08 0.36
C VAL A 111 -13.98 3.57 0.25
N LEU A 112 -14.84 2.93 -0.55
CA LEU A 112 -14.79 1.50 -0.79
C LEU A 112 -13.67 1.13 -1.77
N LYS A 113 -13.44 1.98 -2.77
CA LYS A 113 -12.26 1.88 -3.65
C LYS A 113 -10.97 2.02 -2.85
N ALA A 114 -10.88 3.02 -1.97
CA ALA A 114 -9.74 3.19 -1.06
C ALA A 114 -9.55 1.95 -0.18
N LEU A 115 -10.60 1.49 0.52
CA LEU A 115 -10.54 0.29 1.35
C LEU A 115 -10.01 -0.94 0.59
N VAL A 116 -10.49 -1.20 -0.63
CA VAL A 116 -10.07 -2.36 -1.41
C VAL A 116 -8.61 -2.21 -1.86
N ALA A 117 -8.20 -1.03 -2.29
CA ALA A 117 -6.81 -0.75 -2.67
C ALA A 117 -5.85 -0.94 -1.49
N GLU A 118 -6.10 -0.28 -0.37
CA GLU A 118 -5.29 -0.36 0.86
C GLU A 118 -5.21 -1.80 1.38
N ARG A 119 -6.37 -2.43 1.58
CA ARG A 119 -6.47 -3.74 2.24
C ARG A 119 -5.93 -4.89 1.40
N ALA A 120 -6.09 -4.85 0.08
CA ALA A 120 -5.84 -6.01 -0.76
C ALA A 120 -4.83 -5.77 -1.88
N ILE A 121 -4.33 -4.53 -2.03
CA ILE A 121 -3.19 -4.21 -2.90
C ILE A 121 -2.00 -3.74 -2.05
N PHE A 122 -2.14 -2.65 -1.30
CA PHE A 122 -1.02 -2.09 -0.54
C PHE A 122 -0.55 -3.00 0.59
N PHE A 123 -1.46 -3.63 1.33
CA PHE A 123 -1.11 -4.68 2.30
C PHE A 123 -0.44 -5.92 1.70
N VAL A 124 -0.37 -6.06 0.37
CA VAL A 124 0.37 -7.12 -0.32
C VAL A 124 1.70 -6.58 -0.84
N ILE A 125 1.69 -5.42 -1.49
CA ILE A 125 2.87 -4.74 -2.02
C ILE A 125 3.87 -4.39 -0.90
N LEU A 126 3.39 -3.81 0.21
CA LEU A 126 4.28 -3.32 1.26
C LEU A 126 5.07 -4.48 1.91
N PRO A 127 4.46 -5.64 2.25
CA PRO A 127 5.23 -6.84 2.60
C PRO A 127 6.17 -7.33 1.51
N PHE A 128 5.76 -7.36 0.24
CA PHE A 128 6.63 -7.78 -0.86
C PHE A 128 7.88 -6.89 -0.93
N ASN A 129 7.71 -5.58 -0.89
CA ASN A 129 8.77 -4.58 -0.80
C ASN A 129 9.66 -4.79 0.44
N ARG A 130 9.07 -5.18 1.58
CA ARG A 130 9.83 -5.49 2.81
C ARG A 130 10.69 -6.77 2.70
N PHE A 131 10.29 -7.75 1.90
CA PHE A 131 11.06 -9.00 1.74
C PHE A 131 12.02 -8.95 0.55
N CYS A 132 11.63 -8.29 -0.53
CA CYS A 132 12.32 -8.33 -1.83
C CYS A 132 13.01 -6.99 -2.19
N GLY A 133 12.61 -5.89 -1.56
CA GLY A 133 13.19 -4.57 -1.80
C GLY A 133 14.58 -4.40 -1.18
N ASP A 134 15.22 -3.27 -1.48
CA ASP A 134 16.46 -2.84 -0.82
C ASP A 134 16.18 -2.25 0.57
N ALA A 135 17.22 -1.85 1.30
CA ALA A 135 17.07 -1.34 2.66
C ALA A 135 16.12 -0.12 2.75
N ALA A 136 16.20 0.79 1.77
CA ALA A 136 15.36 1.98 1.73
C ALA A 136 13.88 1.64 1.51
N LEU A 137 13.60 0.82 0.49
CA LEU A 137 12.24 0.41 0.16
C LEU A 137 11.61 -0.41 1.29
N ARG A 138 12.40 -1.23 2.00
CA ARG A 138 11.94 -1.95 3.19
C ARG A 138 11.52 -1.00 4.31
N THR A 139 12.33 0.03 4.58
CA THR A 139 12.06 1.00 5.65
C THR A 139 10.85 1.86 5.32
N VAL A 140 10.79 2.45 4.13
CA VAL A 140 9.63 3.24 3.67
C VAL A 140 8.36 2.39 3.70
N SER A 141 8.41 1.15 3.21
CA SER A 141 7.24 0.27 3.23
C SER A 141 6.79 -0.10 4.64
N ALA A 142 7.71 -0.19 5.60
CA ALA A 142 7.37 -0.43 7.01
C ALA A 142 6.74 0.79 7.68
N ASP A 143 7.08 2.01 7.26
CA ASP A 143 6.46 3.24 7.73
C ASP A 143 5.05 3.38 7.18
N ILE A 144 4.89 3.27 5.85
CA ILE A 144 3.59 3.27 5.17
C ILE A 144 2.67 2.16 5.73
N SER A 145 3.21 0.94 5.97
CA SER A 145 2.42 -0.17 6.56
C SER A 145 1.79 0.16 7.93
N ARG A 146 2.33 1.12 8.69
CA ARG A 146 1.75 1.52 9.97
C ARG A 146 0.56 2.46 9.78
N ASP A 147 0.66 3.36 8.81
CA ASP A 147 -0.40 4.29 8.44
C ASP A 147 -1.57 3.53 7.78
N GLU A 148 -1.25 2.63 6.86
CA GLU A 148 -2.22 1.78 6.16
C GLU A 148 -3.05 0.88 7.09
N GLN A 149 -2.47 0.44 8.22
CA GLN A 149 -3.23 -0.26 9.27
C GLN A 149 -4.35 0.61 9.87
N ILE A 150 -4.10 1.91 9.99
CA ILE A 150 -5.06 2.88 10.48
C ILE A 150 -6.07 3.23 9.39
N HIS A 151 -5.62 3.35 8.13
CA HIS A 151 -6.47 3.63 6.98
C HIS A 151 -7.49 2.54 6.74
N VAL A 152 -7.04 1.28 6.61
CA VAL A 152 -7.93 0.12 6.43
C VAL A 152 -8.92 -0.01 7.58
N ALA A 153 -8.49 0.21 8.82
CA ALA A 153 -9.37 0.15 9.98
C ALA A 153 -10.44 1.27 9.94
N CYS A 154 -10.03 2.50 9.61
CA CYS A 154 -10.93 3.64 9.46
C CYS A 154 -11.95 3.40 8.32
N ASN A 155 -11.46 3.07 7.13
CA ASN A 155 -12.28 2.87 5.95
C ASN A 155 -13.22 1.66 6.11
N SER A 156 -12.80 0.62 6.84
CA SER A 156 -13.67 -0.50 7.20
C SER A 156 -14.85 -0.08 8.09
N LEU A 157 -14.60 0.77 9.10
CA LEU A 157 -15.66 1.30 9.97
C LEU A 157 -16.62 2.18 9.17
N VAL A 158 -16.11 3.10 8.35
CA VAL A 158 -16.93 3.97 7.50
C VAL A 158 -17.77 3.15 6.52
N CYS A 159 -17.18 2.16 5.85
CA CYS A 159 -17.94 1.28 4.95
C CYS A 159 -19.02 0.49 5.70
N ALA A 160 -18.76 0.06 6.94
CA ALA A 160 -19.73 -0.65 7.75
C ALA A 160 -20.90 0.27 8.16
N ASP A 161 -20.59 1.47 8.65
CA ASP A 161 -21.57 2.48 9.05
C ASP A 161 -22.47 2.92 7.88
N MET A 162 -21.91 2.97 6.67
CA MET A 162 -22.63 3.32 5.43
C MET A 162 -23.25 2.11 4.70
N GLY A 163 -23.10 0.88 5.22
CA GLY A 163 -23.64 -0.32 4.59
C GLY A 163 -23.00 -0.69 3.23
N LEU A 164 -21.80 -0.18 2.93
CA LEU A 164 -21.13 -0.36 1.63
C LEU A 164 -20.48 -1.75 1.52
N ARG A 165 -20.55 -2.35 0.32
CA ARG A 165 -19.92 -3.65 0.00
C ARG A 165 -19.29 -3.61 -1.38
N PRO A 166 -18.05 -4.13 -1.57
CA PRO A 166 -17.38 -4.11 -2.86
C PRO A 166 -18.20 -4.85 -3.92
N SER A 167 -18.36 -4.23 -5.09
CA SER A 167 -18.98 -4.91 -6.22
C SER A 167 -18.06 -5.99 -6.80
N THR A 168 -18.66 -6.94 -7.53
CA THR A 168 -17.90 -7.96 -8.26
C THR A 168 -16.94 -7.34 -9.29
N SER A 169 -17.28 -6.18 -9.88
CA SER A 169 -16.38 -5.50 -10.82
C SER A 169 -15.19 -4.87 -10.12
N LEU A 170 -15.38 -4.32 -8.91
CA LEU A 170 -14.26 -3.80 -8.12
C LEU A 170 -13.29 -4.92 -7.71
N ASP A 171 -13.82 -6.07 -7.30
CA ASP A 171 -12.99 -7.24 -6.99
C ASP A 171 -12.23 -7.76 -8.22
N LYS A 172 -12.85 -7.75 -9.41
CA LYS A 172 -12.15 -8.07 -10.67
C LYS A 172 -11.02 -7.10 -10.97
N LEU A 173 -11.23 -5.80 -10.77
CA LEU A 173 -10.19 -4.77 -10.97
C LEU A 173 -9.02 -4.96 -9.99
N ARG A 174 -9.31 -5.27 -8.71
CA ARG A 174 -8.30 -5.67 -7.73
C ARG A 174 -7.49 -6.87 -8.21
N LYS A 175 -8.15 -7.97 -8.61
CA LYS A 175 -7.46 -9.17 -9.11
C LYS A 175 -6.60 -8.87 -10.33
N ALA A 176 -7.10 -8.08 -11.28
CA ALA A 176 -6.33 -7.67 -12.45
C ALA A 176 -5.07 -6.90 -12.05
N THR A 177 -5.20 -5.96 -11.11
CA THR A 177 -4.08 -5.17 -10.58
C THR A 177 -3.02 -6.07 -9.93
N ILE A 178 -3.43 -6.98 -9.03
CA ILE A 178 -2.52 -7.88 -8.31
C ILE A 178 -1.86 -8.90 -9.22
N ASN A 179 -2.62 -9.47 -10.16
CA ASN A 179 -2.05 -10.37 -11.15
C ASN A 179 -1.03 -9.65 -12.02
N TRP A 180 -1.29 -8.40 -12.45
CA TRP A 180 -0.33 -7.63 -13.24
C TRP A 180 0.97 -7.35 -12.47
N ILE A 181 0.90 -6.99 -11.18
CA ILE A 181 2.09 -6.73 -10.35
C ILE A 181 2.99 -7.96 -10.29
N PHE A 182 2.41 -9.12 -9.99
CA PHE A 182 3.15 -10.35 -9.70
C PHE A 182 3.29 -11.31 -10.90
N GLU A 183 2.78 -10.93 -12.07
CA GLU A 183 2.89 -11.71 -13.31
C GLU A 183 4.34 -12.15 -13.64
N PRO A 184 5.38 -11.31 -13.43
CA PRO A 184 6.77 -11.70 -13.70
C PRO A 184 7.33 -12.81 -12.79
N LEU A 185 6.68 -13.10 -11.67
CA LEU A 185 7.15 -14.13 -10.75
C LEU A 185 6.73 -15.52 -11.20
N ASN A 186 7.50 -16.54 -10.79
CA ASN A 186 7.12 -17.94 -10.98
C ASN A 186 5.84 -18.26 -10.21
N ASP A 187 5.00 -19.17 -10.73
CA ASP A 187 3.79 -19.60 -10.02
C ASP A 187 4.09 -20.14 -8.62
N ILE A 188 5.11 -21.00 -8.54
CA ILE A 188 5.62 -21.59 -7.31
C ILE A 188 7.15 -21.57 -7.39
N SER A 189 7.79 -21.12 -6.32
CA SER A 189 9.25 -21.03 -6.18
C SER A 189 9.67 -21.58 -4.81
N PRO A 190 10.87 -22.21 -4.69
CA PRO A 190 11.43 -22.59 -3.40
C PRO A 190 11.54 -21.40 -2.43
N ASN A 191 11.83 -20.20 -2.97
CA ASN A 191 11.66 -18.97 -2.22
C ASN A 191 10.21 -18.50 -2.37
N LYS A 192 9.42 -18.65 -1.29
CA LYS A 192 8.00 -18.28 -1.28
C LYS A 192 7.73 -16.83 -1.69
N TYR A 193 8.67 -15.91 -1.43
CA TYR A 193 8.52 -14.50 -1.80
C TYR A 193 8.69 -14.23 -3.31
N LEU A 194 9.23 -15.20 -4.05
CA LEU A 194 9.29 -15.22 -5.51
C LEU A 194 8.16 -16.07 -6.13
N SER A 195 7.14 -16.44 -5.33
CA SER A 195 5.98 -17.20 -5.81
C SER A 195 4.80 -16.26 -6.05
N ARG A 196 4.37 -16.11 -7.29
CA ARG A 196 3.16 -15.37 -7.67
C ARG A 196 1.95 -15.81 -6.86
N LYS A 197 1.76 -17.13 -6.71
CA LYS A 197 0.62 -17.70 -5.97
C LYS A 197 0.59 -17.30 -4.50
N PHE A 198 1.75 -17.07 -3.88
CA PHE A 198 1.81 -16.60 -2.49
C PHE A 198 1.16 -15.22 -2.35
N TRP A 199 1.49 -14.30 -3.26
CA TRP A 199 1.00 -12.93 -3.23
C TRP A 199 -0.45 -12.79 -3.68
N THR A 200 -0.85 -13.49 -4.74
CA THR A 200 -2.24 -13.46 -5.22
C THR A 200 -3.20 -14.06 -4.20
N ASN A 201 -2.83 -15.17 -3.55
CA ASN A 201 -3.61 -15.75 -2.46
C ASN A 201 -3.69 -14.79 -1.25
N SER A 202 -2.58 -14.12 -0.90
CA SER A 202 -2.58 -13.12 0.18
C SER A 202 -3.60 -12.01 -0.08
N SER A 203 -3.66 -11.50 -1.31
CA SER A 203 -4.64 -10.50 -1.72
C SER A 203 -6.08 -11.00 -1.57
N ASP A 204 -6.36 -12.22 -2.03
CA ASP A 204 -7.70 -12.81 -1.93
C ASP A 204 -8.13 -13.00 -0.47
N ARG A 205 -7.26 -13.51 0.39
CA ARG A 205 -7.58 -13.71 1.81
C ARG A 205 -7.76 -12.39 2.54
N LEU A 206 -6.95 -11.37 2.25
CA LEU A 206 -7.16 -10.03 2.79
C LEU A 206 -8.50 -9.44 2.35
N MET A 207 -8.90 -9.66 1.10
CA MET A 207 -10.18 -9.18 0.57
C MET A 207 -11.38 -9.87 1.24
N TYR A 208 -11.35 -11.19 1.37
CA TYR A 208 -12.52 -11.99 1.78
C TYR A 208 -12.57 -12.30 3.28
N GLU A 209 -11.41 -12.49 3.92
CA GLU A 209 -11.30 -12.86 5.33
C GLU A 209 -10.81 -11.71 6.21
N GLY A 210 -10.28 -10.63 5.61
CA GLY A 210 -9.62 -9.54 6.33
C GLY A 210 -8.29 -9.95 6.98
N LYS A 211 -7.74 -11.11 6.60
CA LYS A 211 -6.52 -11.69 7.19
C LYS A 211 -5.71 -12.42 6.12
N ALA A 212 -4.39 -12.35 6.21
CA ALA A 212 -3.46 -13.21 5.47
C ALA A 212 -2.45 -13.85 6.44
N PRO A 213 -2.76 -15.02 7.02
CA PRO A 213 -1.86 -15.76 7.91
C PRO A 213 -0.46 -16.00 7.35
N GLU A 214 -0.35 -16.16 6.03
CA GLU A 214 0.91 -16.32 5.31
C GLU A 214 1.86 -15.11 5.44
N LEU A 215 1.33 -13.92 5.75
CA LEU A 215 2.09 -12.71 6.01
C LEU A 215 2.48 -12.56 7.49
N ALA A 216 2.29 -13.57 8.34
CA ALA A 216 2.61 -13.48 9.77
C ALA A 216 4.07 -13.11 10.06
N ASP A 217 5.00 -13.44 9.16
CA ASP A 217 6.42 -13.07 9.28
C ASP A 217 6.63 -11.54 9.30
N THR A 218 5.71 -10.78 8.71
CA THR A 218 5.76 -9.30 8.67
C THR A 218 5.58 -8.65 10.04
N LYS A 219 5.05 -9.39 11.03
CA LYS A 219 4.92 -8.95 12.43
C LYS A 219 6.27 -8.67 13.08
N ARG A 220 7.34 -9.30 12.59
CA ARG A 220 8.69 -9.05 13.08
C ARG A 220 9.24 -7.83 12.36
N ALA A 221 9.44 -6.74 13.11
CA ALA A 221 10.19 -5.60 12.60
C ALA A 221 11.63 -6.04 12.33
N ARG A 222 12.16 -5.72 11.14
CA ARG A 222 13.58 -5.84 10.85
C ARG A 222 14.18 -4.44 10.96
N MET A 223 15.02 -4.24 11.97
CA MET A 223 15.81 -3.02 12.08
C MET A 223 16.96 -3.12 11.08
N PRO A 224 17.14 -2.14 10.17
CA PRO A 224 18.31 -2.10 9.31
C PRO A 224 19.59 -2.14 10.15
N ALA A 225 20.56 -2.97 9.79
CA ALA A 225 21.86 -2.94 10.45
C ALA A 225 22.65 -1.69 10.02
N PHE A 226 23.56 -1.22 10.87
CA PHE A 226 24.34 0.02 10.65
C PHE A 226 25.16 0.06 9.35
N PHE A 227 25.40 -1.08 8.71
CA PHE A 227 26.11 -1.21 7.44
C PHE A 227 25.19 -1.42 6.23
N GLU A 228 23.90 -1.66 6.43
CA GLU A 228 22.93 -1.89 5.33
C GLU A 228 22.42 -0.57 4.74
N HIS A 229 22.44 0.51 5.52
CA HIS A 229 21.98 1.82 5.08
C HIS A 229 22.64 2.96 5.86
N ALA A 230 22.93 4.08 5.18
CA ALA A 230 23.44 5.27 5.84
C ALA A 230 22.36 5.87 6.76
N ASN A 231 22.72 6.22 7.99
CA ASN A 231 21.78 6.78 8.98
C ASN A 231 21.09 8.06 8.50
N THR A 232 21.76 8.86 7.66
CA THR A 232 21.20 10.09 7.07
C THR A 232 20.07 9.83 6.10
N ASN A 233 19.90 8.60 5.62
CA ASN A 233 18.89 8.20 4.66
C ASN A 233 17.67 7.55 5.34
N LEU A 234 17.71 7.36 6.66
CA LEU A 234 16.58 6.81 7.41
C LEU A 234 15.52 7.89 7.66
N PRO A 235 14.23 7.53 7.64
CA PRO A 235 13.15 8.43 8.03
C PRO A 235 13.36 9.01 9.41
N LYS A 236 12.98 10.27 9.56
CA LYS A 236 13.07 10.99 10.84
C LYS A 236 11.76 10.87 11.59
N TYR A 237 11.86 10.58 12.89
CA TYR A 237 10.76 10.53 13.82
C TYR A 237 10.84 11.76 14.73
N ALA A 238 9.69 12.34 15.08
CA ALA A 238 9.57 13.52 15.95
C ALA A 238 9.07 13.13 17.34
#